data_AF-A0A968CWD9-F1
#
_entry.id   AF-A0A968CWD9-F1
#
_cell.length_a   1.000
_cell.length_b   1.000
_cell.length_c   1.000
_cell.angle_alpha   90.00
_cell.angle_beta   90.00
_cell.angle_gamma   90.00
#
_symmetry.space_group_name_H-M   'P 1'
#
loop_
_entity.id
_entity.type
_entity.pdbx_description
1 polymer ?
#
loop_
_entity_poly.entity_id
_entity_poly.type
_entity_poly.pdbx_seq_one_letter_code
_entity_poly.pdbx_strand_id
1 'polypeptide(L)'
;MAEKLGILVSSDKHLDYVINLTGAAHKKGKEVEIFFTGKGVLLTQSSDFKKLVGKAKMTLCDVSFRALKLEGDVPGMGFKD
;
A
#
# COMPACT_ATOMS: atom_id res chain seq x y z
N MET A 1 1.08 -19.82 14.41
CA MET A 1 0.38 -19.71 13.11
C MET A 1 0.59 -18.31 12.59
N ALA A 2 0.77 -18.09 11.28
CA ALA A 2 1.11 -16.77 10.75
C ALA A 2 -0.05 -15.78 11.01
N GLU A 3 0.19 -14.81 11.89
CA GLU A 3 -0.75 -13.74 12.27
C GLU A 3 -0.74 -12.58 11.27
N LYS A 4 0.16 -12.66 10.27
CA LYS A 4 0.52 -11.57 9.37
C LYS A 4 0.29 -11.96 7.91
N LEU A 5 -0.30 -11.04 7.15
CA LEU A 5 -0.41 -11.10 5.69
C LEU A 5 0.50 -10.02 5.07
N GLY A 6 1.55 -10.45 4.38
CA GLY A 6 2.40 -9.58 3.59
C GLY A 6 1.90 -9.49 2.14
N ILE A 7 1.79 -8.28 1.61
CA ILE A 7 1.39 -8.02 0.21
C ILE A 7 2.48 -7.20 -0.48
N LEU A 8 3.12 -7.79 -1.49
CA LEU A 8 4.05 -7.09 -2.37
C LEU A 8 3.27 -6.55 -3.58
N VAL A 9 3.28 -5.24 -3.77
CA VAL A 9 2.60 -4.57 -4.88
C VAL A 9 3.63 -3.94 -5.80
N SER A 10 3.91 -4.61 -6.92
CA SER A 10 4.90 -4.17 -7.91
C SER A 10 4.30 -3.53 -9.17
N SER A 11 2.99 -3.67 -9.37
CA SER A 11 2.25 -3.16 -10.53
C SER A 11 1.26 -2.04 -10.16
N ASP A 12 1.00 -1.13 -11.09
CA ASP A 12 0.00 -0.07 -11.04
C ASP A 12 -1.45 -0.55 -11.28
N LYS A 13 -1.69 -1.86 -11.17
CA LYS A 13 -2.98 -2.51 -11.45
C LYS A 13 -3.52 -3.20 -10.21
N HIS A 14 -4.82 -3.50 -10.24
CA HIS A 14 -5.51 -4.34 -9.24
C HIS A 14 -5.49 -3.79 -7.81
N LEU A 15 -5.57 -2.47 -7.65
CA LEU A 15 -5.71 -1.86 -6.31
C LEU A 15 -6.97 -2.37 -5.60
N ASP A 16 -8.04 -2.68 -6.33
CA ASP A 16 -9.27 -3.28 -5.81
C ASP A 16 -9.01 -4.63 -5.13
N TYR A 17 -8.15 -5.49 -5.69
CA TYR A 17 -7.76 -6.76 -5.08
C TYR A 17 -7.00 -6.53 -3.78
N VAL A 18 -6.06 -5.57 -3.77
CA VAL A 18 -5.31 -5.20 -2.55
C VAL A 18 -6.28 -4.73 -1.46
N ILE A 19 -7.21 -3.84 -1.79
CA ILE A 19 -8.22 -3.33 -0.86
C ILE A 19 -9.10 -4.46 -0.31
N ASN A 20 -9.57 -5.36 -1.17
CA ASN A 20 -10.46 -6.45 -0.78
C ASN A 20 -9.73 -7.47 0.11
N LEU A 21 -8.48 -7.82 -0.24
CA LEU A 21 -7.65 -8.73 0.55
C LEU A 21 -7.31 -8.14 1.92
N THR A 22 -6.87 -6.88 1.96
CA THR A 22 -6.61 -6.16 3.21
C THR A 22 -7.86 -6.10 4.07
N GLY A 23 -9.02 -5.77 3.48
CA GLY A 23 -10.29 -5.74 4.19
C GLY A 23 -10.68 -7.09 4.78
N ALA A 24 -10.50 -8.18 4.02
CA ALA A 24 -10.80 -9.53 4.49
C ALA A 24 -9.86 -9.99 5.62
N ALA A 25 -8.56 -9.71 5.51
CA ALA A 25 -7.57 -10.04 6.53
C ALA A 25 -7.78 -9.23 7.82
N HIS A 26 -8.02 -7.93 7.70
CA HIS A 26 -8.33 -7.06 8.84
C HIS A 26 -9.60 -7.51 9.57
N LYS A 27 -10.67 -7.88 8.85
CA LYS A 27 -11.90 -8.44 9.45
C LYS A 27 -11.65 -9.75 10.22
N LYS A 28 -10.61 -10.50 9.85
CA LYS A 28 -10.19 -11.73 10.55
C LYS A 28 -9.21 -11.45 11.70
N GLY A 29 -8.97 -10.19 12.05
CA GLY A 29 -8.03 -9.80 13.10
C GLY A 29 -6.57 -10.08 12.76
N LYS A 30 -6.24 -10.19 11.47
CA LYS A 30 -4.86 -10.41 11.01
C LYS A 30 -4.17 -9.09 10.74
N GLU A 31 -2.90 -9.01 11.11
CA GLU A 31 -2.05 -7.88 10.78
C GLU A 31 -1.74 -7.92 9.28
N VAL A 32 -1.85 -6.78 8.61
CA VAL A 32 -1.58 -6.67 7.17
C VAL A 32 -0.42 -5.71 6.95
N GLU A 33 0.62 -6.15 6.25
CA GLU A 33 1.75 -5.33 5.82
C GLU A 33 1.77 -5.26 4.29
N ILE A 34 1.79 -4.06 3.73
CA ILE A 34 1.77 -3.83 2.27
C ILE A 34 3.02 -3.05 1.89
N PHE A 35 3.78 -3.57 0.93
CA PHE A 35 4.95 -2.90 0.38
C PHE A 35 4.74 -2.56 -1.09
N PHE A 36 4.75 -1.25 -1.41
CA PHE A 36 4.63 -0.74 -2.77
C PHE A 36 6.00 -0.50 -3.39
N THR A 37 6.25 -1.06 -4.57
CA THR A 37 7.53 -0.91 -5.29
C THR A 37 7.31 -0.86 -6.80
N GLY A 38 8.33 -0.46 -7.56
CA GLY A 38 8.25 -0.37 -9.02
C GLY A 38 7.10 0.52 -9.46
N LYS A 39 6.21 0.03 -10.32
CA LYS A 39 5.00 0.77 -10.75
C LYS A 39 3.90 0.78 -9.70
N GLY A 40 3.94 -0.11 -8.71
CA GLY A 40 2.96 -0.18 -7.63
C GLY A 40 2.88 1.12 -6.81
N VAL A 41 3.95 1.90 -6.76
CA VAL A 41 3.93 3.21 -6.08
C VAL A 41 2.96 4.20 -6.72
N LEU A 42 2.61 4.05 -8.01
CA LEU A 42 1.61 4.90 -8.68
C LEU A 42 0.21 4.72 -8.08
N LEU A 43 -0.09 3.57 -7.48
CA LEU A 43 -1.38 3.33 -6.82
C LEU A 43 -1.62 4.25 -5.62
N THR A 44 -0.55 4.80 -5.04
CA THR A 44 -0.64 5.78 -3.95
C THR A 44 -1.39 7.06 -4.35
N GLN A 45 -1.44 7.36 -5.65
CA GLN A 45 -2.11 8.53 -6.21
C GLN A 45 -3.61 8.32 -6.42
N SER A 46 -4.09 7.08 -6.28
CA SER A 46 -5.52 6.78 -6.41
C SER A 46 -6.30 7.28 -5.19
N SER A 47 -7.48 7.87 -5.42
CA SER A 47 -8.40 8.26 -4.34
C SER A 47 -8.82 7.06 -3.46
N ASP A 48 -8.90 5.87 -4.07
CA ASP A 48 -9.24 4.63 -3.39
C ASP A 48 -8.14 4.11 -2.45
N PHE A 49 -6.90 4.62 -2.58
CA PHE A 49 -5.79 4.25 -1.71
C PHE A 49 -6.11 4.49 -0.23
N LYS A 50 -6.89 5.54 0.05
CA LYS A 50 -7.34 5.90 1.40
C LYS A 50 -8.11 4.77 2.10
N LYS A 51 -8.69 3.83 1.35
CA LYS A 51 -9.41 2.67 1.90
C LYS A 51 -8.50 1.69 2.65
N LEU A 52 -7.18 1.74 2.41
CA LEU A 52 -6.15 0.94 3.08
C LEU A 52 -5.67 1.58 4.39
N VAL A 53 -5.83 2.90 4.55
CA VAL A 53 -5.39 3.65 5.73
C VAL A 53 -6.11 3.13 6.97
N GLY A 54 -5.34 2.82 8.01
CA GLY A 54 -5.85 2.27 9.27
C GLY A 54 -6.21 0.78 9.23
N LYS A 55 -6.11 0.10 8.08
CA LYS A 55 -6.36 -1.36 7.95
C LYS A 55 -5.10 -2.18 7.72
N ALA A 56 -4.04 -1.53 7.24
CA ALA A 56 -2.74 -2.15 7.00
C ALA A 56 -1.62 -1.17 7.35
N LYS A 57 -0.47 -1.73 7.71
CA LYS A 57 0.79 -1.00 7.75
C LYS A 57 1.38 -0.96 6.35
N MET A 58 1.58 0.22 5.82
CA MET A 58 2.01 0.41 4.45
C MET A 58 3.41 1.01 4.40
N THR A 59 4.24 0.49 3.52
CA THR A 59 5.56 1.00 3.18
C THR A 59 5.69 1.12 1.66
N LEU A 60 6.58 1.98 1.19
CA LEU A 60 6.86 2.09 -0.25
C LEU A 60 8.36 2.23 -0.48
N CYS A 61 8.81 1.90 -1.69
CA CYS A 61 10.19 2.03 -2.10
C CYS A 61 10.48 3.47 -2.54
N ASP A 62 11.27 4.20 -1.76
CA ASP A 62 11.61 5.60 -2.04
C ASP A 62 12.34 5.77 -3.38
N VAL A 63 13.20 4.82 -3.75
CA VAL A 63 13.88 4.82 -5.05
C VAL A 63 12.87 4.77 -6.20
N SER A 64 11.84 3.90 -6.11
CA SER A 64 10.80 3.81 -7.14
C SER A 64 9.93 5.06 -7.17
N PHE A 65 9.61 5.62 -6.00
CA PHE A 65 8.80 6.83 -5.85
C PHE A 65 9.47 8.03 -6.53
N ARG A 66 10.75 8.28 -6.21
CA ARG A 66 11.56 9.35 -6.81
C ARG A 66 11.85 9.10 -8.29
N ALA A 67 12.12 7.84 -8.70
CA ALA A 67 12.35 7.51 -10.11
C ALA A 67 11.12 7.79 -10.99
N LEU A 68 9.91 7.67 -10.42
CA LEU A 68 8.65 8.02 -11.08
C LEU A 68 8.23 9.48 -10.88
N LYS A 69 9.13 10.31 -10.31
CA LYS A 69 8.92 11.74 -10.04
C LYS A 69 7.66 12.03 -9.23
N LEU A 70 7.31 11.13 -8.31
CA LEU A 70 6.25 11.37 -7.35
C LEU A 70 6.81 12.20 -6.18
N GLU A 71 6.01 13.15 -5.70
CA GLU A 71 6.37 14.06 -4.62
C GLU A 71 5.18 14.25 -3.67
N GLY A 72 5.47 14.63 -2.42
CA GLY A 72 4.46 14.99 -1.42
C GLY A 72 3.99 13.85 -0.52
N ASP A 73 2.97 14.17 0.29
CA ASP A 73 2.41 13.25 1.29
C ASP A 73 1.66 12.09 0.65
N VAL A 74 1.99 10.88 1.08
CA VAL A 74 1.21 9.68 0.75
C VAL A 74 0.22 9.38 1.89
N PRO A 75 -1.10 9.29 1.60
CA PRO A 75 -2.11 9.05 2.63
C PRO A 75 -1.79 7.81 3.49
N GLY A 76 -1.69 8.01 4.81
CA GLY A 76 -1.39 6.94 5.77
C GLY A 76 0.06 6.47 5.79
N MET A 77 0.98 7.13 5.08
CA MET A 77 2.43 6.85 5.13
C MET A 77 3.28 8.06 5.55
N GLY A 78 2.66 9.21 5.80
CA GLY A 78 3.34 10.45 6.21
C GLY A 78 4.18 11.08 5.08
N PHE A 79 4.83 12.19 5.42
CA PHE A 79 5.65 12.97 4.49
C PHE A 79 6.92 12.18 4.14
N LYS A 80 7.24 12.11 2.86
CA LYS A 80 8.51 11.57 2.37
C LYS A 80 9.33 12.70 1.77
N ASP A 81 10.37 13.08 2.49
CA ASP A 81 11.43 13.99 2.04
C ASP A 81 12.33 13.28 1.00
#